data_AF-A0A6L8GAT1-F1
#
_entry.id   AF-A0A6L8GAT1-F1
#
_cell.length_a   1.000
_cell.length_b   1.000
_cell.length_c   1.000
_cell.angle_alpha   90.00
_cell.angle_beta   90.00
_cell.angle_gamma   90.00
#
_symmetry.space_group_name_H-M   'P 1'
#
loop_
_entity.id
_entity.type
_entity.pdbx_description
1 polymer ?
#
loop_
_entity_poly.entity_id
_entity_poly.type
_entity_poly.pdbx_seq_one_letter_code
_entity_poly.pdbx_strand_id
1 'polypeptide(L)'
;MSSFVGIEIIDPDAIVRSMASGSPACAAREALRRRRDAIRAGRSHLVETTLAGSGILRHMTAARLSGYRIVLHHVSVANPEQALDRIRNRVALGGHDVPEAGARRRFVRSQVNLPTAIARADEAVLYDNTDPDRPHREVAILKDGTKWIAEAVPGWAAEALARIGSQNP
;
A
#
# COMPACT_ATOMS: atom_id res chain seq x y z
N MET A 1 0.89 3.93 -20.74
CA MET A 1 0.52 4.12 -19.32
C MET A 1 -0.96 4.43 -19.28
N SER A 2 -1.82 3.47 -18.92
CA SER A 2 -3.25 3.74 -18.76
C SER A 2 -3.44 4.68 -17.59
N SER A 3 -3.83 5.93 -17.85
CA SER A 3 -4.28 6.84 -16.81
C SER A 3 -5.54 6.25 -16.15
N PHE A 4 -5.60 6.26 -14.82
CA PHE A 4 -6.76 5.84 -14.02
C PHE A 4 -7.96 6.82 -14.16
N VAL A 5 -8.30 7.24 -15.40
CA VAL A 5 -9.40 8.16 -15.67
C VAL A 5 -10.70 7.48 -15.28
N GLY A 6 -11.43 8.09 -14.34
CA GLY A 6 -12.73 7.61 -13.86
C GLY A 6 -12.69 6.61 -12.71
N ILE A 7 -11.52 6.28 -12.15
CA ILE A 7 -11.41 5.40 -10.97
C ILE A 7 -11.40 6.24 -9.69
N GLU A 8 -12.29 5.91 -8.75
CA GLU A 8 -12.33 6.56 -7.44
C GLU A 8 -11.05 6.27 -6.65
N ILE A 9 -10.36 7.32 -6.20
CA ILE A 9 -9.21 7.21 -5.29
C ILE A 9 -9.70 7.44 -3.85
N ILE A 10 -9.55 6.43 -3.01
CA ILE A 10 -9.93 6.47 -1.59
C ILE A 10 -8.66 6.62 -0.74
N ASP A 11 -8.22 7.87 -0.59
CA ASP A 11 -7.13 8.30 0.30
C ASP A 11 -7.70 8.99 1.56
N PRO A 12 -7.46 8.44 2.77
CA PRO A 12 -7.84 9.10 4.02
C PRO A 12 -7.31 10.53 4.15
N ASP A 13 -6.11 10.84 3.68
CA ASP A 13 -5.52 12.18 3.84
C ASP A 13 -6.18 13.18 2.89
N ALA A 14 -6.48 12.79 1.65
CA ALA A 14 -7.31 13.57 0.73
C ALA A 14 -8.74 13.79 1.27
N ILE A 15 -9.30 12.78 1.94
CA ILE A 15 -10.61 12.89 2.59
C ILE A 15 -10.55 13.90 3.74
N VAL A 16 -9.51 13.90 4.59
CA VAL A 16 -9.33 14.94 5.62
C VAL A 16 -9.26 16.33 4.99
N ARG A 17 -8.44 16.53 3.95
CA ARG A 17 -8.26 17.85 3.30
C ARG A 17 -9.53 18.41 2.65
N SER A 18 -10.45 17.54 2.22
CA SER A 18 -11.71 17.94 1.61
C SER A 18 -12.86 18.15 2.62
N MET A 19 -12.66 17.78 3.89
CA MET A 19 -13.64 18.01 4.94
C MET A 19 -13.47 19.41 5.55
N ALA A 20 -14.52 20.25 5.48
CA ALA A 20 -14.53 21.59 6.05
C ALA A 20 -14.26 21.63 7.57
N SER A 21 -14.60 20.56 8.29
CA SER A 21 -14.37 20.41 9.75
C SER A 21 -14.29 18.92 10.16
N GLY A 22 -13.37 18.17 9.55
CA GLY A 22 -13.22 16.72 9.78
C GLY A 22 -12.02 16.36 10.65
N SER A 23 -12.20 15.48 11.63
CA SER A 23 -11.07 14.86 12.35
C SER A 23 -10.49 13.68 11.56
N PRO A 24 -9.23 13.24 11.83
CA PRO A 24 -8.67 12.02 11.23
C PRO A 24 -9.56 10.79 11.44
N ALA A 25 -10.29 10.73 12.56
CA ALA A 25 -11.24 9.65 12.83
C ALA A 25 -12.47 9.72 11.90
N CYS A 26 -12.99 10.91 11.59
CA CYS A 26 -14.07 11.08 10.63
C CYS A 26 -13.63 10.63 9.23
N ALA A 27 -12.44 11.05 8.79
CA ALA A 27 -11.91 10.66 7.49
C ALA A 27 -11.65 9.15 7.38
N ALA A 28 -11.16 8.51 8.44
CA ALA A 28 -11.00 7.07 8.48
C ALA A 28 -12.35 6.34 8.35
N ARG A 29 -13.41 6.81 9.04
CA ARG A 29 -14.77 6.25 8.91
C ARG A 29 -15.34 6.44 7.52
N GLU A 30 -15.13 7.62 6.93
CA GLU A 30 -15.60 7.92 5.57
C GLU A 30 -14.87 7.08 4.53
N ALA A 31 -13.55 6.91 4.64
CA ALA A 31 -12.78 6.00 3.79
C ALA A 31 -13.30 4.55 3.88
N LEU A 32 -13.64 4.08 5.08
CA LEU A 32 -14.26 2.76 5.27
C LEU A 32 -15.65 2.67 4.64
N ARG A 33 -16.45 3.73 4.72
CA ARG A 33 -17.77 3.78 4.08
C ARG A 33 -17.63 3.71 2.56
N ARG A 34 -16.81 4.57 1.95
CA ARG A 34 -16.56 4.59 0.49
C ARG A 34 -16.07 3.25 -0.03
N ARG A 35 -15.13 2.61 0.69
CA ARG A 35 -14.65 1.26 0.35
C ARG A 35 -15.77 0.22 0.28
N ARG A 36 -16.64 0.19 1.28
CA ARG A 36 -17.79 -0.73 1.30
C ARG A 36 -18.78 -0.42 0.18
N ASP A 37 -19.06 0.85 -0.05
CA ASP A 37 -20.03 1.27 -1.07
C ASP A 37 -19.52 1.01 -2.49
N ALA A 38 -18.20 1.15 -2.72
CA ALA A 38 -17.57 0.80 -3.99
C ALA A 38 -17.72 -0.70 -4.28
N ILE A 39 -17.43 -1.57 -3.31
CA ILE A 39 -17.64 -3.03 -3.44
C ILE A 39 -19.11 -3.35 -3.70
N ARG A 40 -20.04 -2.79 -2.92
CA ARG A 40 -21.48 -3.04 -3.09
C ARG A 40 -22.00 -2.64 -4.46
N ALA A 41 -21.45 -1.57 -5.03
CA ALA A 41 -21.83 -1.07 -6.34
C ALA A 41 -21.04 -1.70 -7.50
N GLY A 42 -20.12 -2.64 -7.24
CA GLY A 42 -19.29 -3.25 -8.28
C GLY A 42 -18.34 -2.27 -8.99
N ARG A 43 -18.02 -1.12 -8.36
CA ARG A 43 -17.16 -0.09 -8.97
C ARG A 43 -15.68 -0.35 -8.70
N SER A 44 -14.86 -0.22 -9.74
CA SER A 44 -13.40 -0.16 -9.61
C SER A 44 -12.98 1.04 -8.77
N HIS A 45 -12.03 0.84 -7.87
CA HIS A 45 -11.53 1.88 -6.96
C HIS A 45 -10.08 1.59 -6.58
N LEU A 46 -9.32 2.67 -6.34
CA LEU A 46 -7.97 2.63 -5.80
C LEU A 46 -8.01 2.98 -4.31
N VAL A 47 -7.24 2.25 -3.51
CA VAL A 47 -7.18 2.49 -2.07
C VAL A 47 -5.75 2.81 -1.67
N GLU A 48 -5.50 4.04 -1.25
CA GLU A 48 -4.23 4.40 -0.64
C GLU A 48 -4.21 3.95 0.82
N THR A 49 -3.09 3.37 1.22
CA THR A 49 -2.94 2.72 2.51
C THR A 49 -1.47 2.52 2.84
N THR A 50 -1.12 2.64 4.11
CA THR A 50 0.23 2.30 4.59
C THR A 50 0.42 0.79 4.80
N LEU A 51 -0.60 -0.02 4.45
CA LEU A 51 -0.66 -1.46 4.70
C LEU A 51 -0.54 -1.85 6.19
N ALA A 52 -0.50 -0.89 7.12
CA ALA A 52 -0.27 -1.18 8.54
C ALA A 52 -1.52 -1.75 9.25
N GLY A 53 -2.72 -1.30 8.88
CA GLY A 53 -3.97 -1.67 9.55
C GLY A 53 -4.59 -2.96 9.00
N SER A 54 -5.15 -3.82 9.87
CA SER A 54 -5.84 -5.05 9.43
C SER A 54 -7.09 -4.80 8.58
N GLY A 55 -7.62 -3.57 8.60
CA GLY A 55 -8.77 -3.18 7.79
C GLY A 55 -8.55 -3.27 6.29
N ILE A 56 -7.34 -3.00 5.79
CA ILE A 56 -7.06 -3.14 4.34
C ILE A 56 -7.02 -4.61 3.91
N LEU A 57 -6.46 -5.47 4.74
CA LEU A 57 -6.44 -6.91 4.48
C LEU A 57 -7.88 -7.46 4.41
N ARG A 58 -8.75 -7.05 5.34
CA ARG A 58 -10.19 -7.39 5.28
C ARG A 58 -10.87 -6.85 4.03
N HIS A 59 -10.52 -5.63 3.61
CA HIS A 59 -11.03 -5.03 2.37
C HIS A 59 -10.64 -5.85 1.13
N MET A 60 -9.37 -6.28 1.03
CA MET A 60 -8.92 -7.17 -0.06
C MET A 60 -9.71 -8.48 -0.06
N THR A 61 -9.92 -9.09 1.10
CA THR A 61 -10.75 -10.32 1.19
C THR A 61 -12.18 -10.08 0.72
N ALA A 62 -12.82 -9.00 1.16
CA ALA A 62 -14.19 -8.67 0.74
C ALA A 62 -14.30 -8.38 -0.76
N ALA A 63 -13.32 -7.66 -1.33
CA ALA A 63 -13.26 -7.38 -2.76
C ALA A 63 -13.12 -8.68 -3.57
N ARG A 64 -12.20 -9.57 -3.17
CA ARG A 64 -12.00 -10.88 -3.83
C ARG A 64 -13.27 -11.72 -3.79
N LEU A 65 -13.93 -11.81 -2.64
CA LEU A 65 -15.21 -12.53 -2.49
C LEU A 65 -16.34 -11.91 -3.35
N SER A 66 -16.21 -10.64 -3.74
CA SER A 66 -17.15 -9.94 -4.61
C SER A 66 -16.74 -9.96 -6.09
N GLY A 67 -15.76 -10.78 -6.47
CA GLY A 67 -15.34 -10.97 -7.87
C GLY A 67 -14.34 -9.94 -8.39
N TYR A 68 -13.71 -9.13 -7.53
CA TYR A 68 -12.70 -8.16 -7.97
C TYR A 68 -11.38 -8.86 -8.30
N ARG A 69 -10.73 -8.39 -9.38
CA ARG A 69 -9.29 -8.54 -9.58
C ARG A 69 -8.55 -7.54 -8.69
N ILE A 70 -7.60 -8.03 -7.90
CA ILE A 70 -6.83 -7.22 -6.95
C ILE A 70 -5.41 -7.03 -7.47
N VAL A 71 -5.04 -5.78 -7.69
CA VAL A 71 -3.68 -5.36 -8.05
C VAL A 71 -3.05 -4.62 -6.87
N LEU A 72 -1.95 -5.14 -6.35
CA LEU A 72 -1.17 -4.56 -5.28
C LEU A 72 0.09 -3.90 -5.85
N HIS A 73 0.23 -2.60 -5.62
CA HIS A 73 1.52 -1.92 -5.74
C HIS A 73 2.02 -1.58 -4.35
N HIS A 74 3.19 -2.13 -3.97
CA HIS A 74 3.81 -1.86 -2.70
C HIS A 74 5.15 -1.15 -2.92
N VAL A 75 5.33 0.00 -2.30
CA VAL A 75 6.54 0.81 -2.39
C VAL A 75 7.13 0.93 -0.99
N SER A 76 8.42 0.64 -0.85
CA SER A 76 9.13 0.76 0.42
C SER A 76 10.53 1.36 0.23
N VAL A 77 11.18 1.63 1.35
CA VAL A 77 12.58 2.07 1.47
C VAL A 77 13.33 1.12 2.41
N ALA A 78 14.65 1.22 2.46
CA ALA A 78 15.50 0.29 3.19
C ALA A 78 15.14 0.16 4.67
N ASN A 79 14.78 1.27 5.33
CA ASN A 79 14.61 1.31 6.77
C ASN A 79 13.68 2.47 7.20
N PRO A 80 13.15 2.47 8.44
CA PRO A 80 12.25 3.53 8.90
C PRO A 80 12.93 4.91 8.97
N GLU A 81 14.25 4.99 9.09
CA GLU A 81 14.95 6.29 9.15
C GLU A 81 14.86 7.03 7.82
N GLN A 82 15.07 6.35 6.71
CA GLN A 82 14.87 6.94 5.39
C GLN A 82 13.42 7.40 5.17
N ALA A 83 12.43 6.69 5.72
CA ALA A 83 11.04 7.11 5.66
C ALA A 83 10.81 8.39 6.49
N LEU A 84 11.45 8.50 7.66
CA LEU A 84 11.40 9.70 8.52
C LEU A 84 12.09 10.89 7.87
N ASP A 85 13.25 10.70 7.24
CA ASP A 85 13.95 11.77 6.52
C ASP A 85 13.10 12.31 5.36
N ARG A 86 12.39 11.43 4.66
CA ARG A 86 11.42 11.85 3.62
C ARG A 86 10.25 12.63 4.19
N ILE A 87 9.75 12.27 5.37
CA ILE A 87 8.71 13.04 6.07
C ILE A 87 9.27 14.42 6.45
N ARG A 88 10.46 14.49 7.04
CA ARG A 88 11.13 15.76 7.41
C ARG A 88 11.31 16.67 6.19
N ASN A 89 11.82 16.13 5.08
CA ASN A 89 11.99 16.87 3.84
C ASN A 89 10.65 17.38 3.29
N ARG A 90 9.60 16.55 3.31
CA ARG A 90 8.25 16.96 2.89
C ARG A 90 7.72 18.10 3.76
N VAL A 91 7.91 18.03 5.08
CA VAL A 91 7.48 19.08 6.01
C VAL A 91 8.24 20.38 5.77
N ALA A 92 9.56 20.31 5.52
CA ALA A 92 10.36 21.48 5.16
C ALA A 92 9.88 22.15 3.87
N LEU A 93 9.26 21.40 2.95
CA LEU A 93 8.63 21.90 1.72
C LEU A 93 7.14 22.27 1.89
N GLY A 94 6.64 22.36 3.12
CA GLY A 94 5.26 22.77 3.42
C GLY A 94 4.20 21.66 3.36
N GLY A 95 4.62 20.39 3.28
CA GLY A 95 3.70 19.24 3.29
C GLY A 95 3.28 18.76 4.69
N HIS A 96 2.45 17.72 4.73
CA HIS A 96 1.89 17.18 5.99
C HIS A 96 2.93 16.44 6.85
N ASP A 97 2.94 16.73 8.15
CA ASP A 97 3.76 16.03 9.14
C ASP A 97 3.10 14.73 9.63
N VAL A 98 3.91 13.74 9.98
CA VAL A 98 3.47 12.48 10.56
C VAL A 98 4.31 12.18 11.80
N PRO A 99 3.70 11.96 12.98
CA PRO A 99 4.45 11.67 14.19
C PRO A 99 5.39 10.46 14.01
N GLU A 100 6.64 10.61 14.45
CA GLU A 100 7.70 9.61 14.26
C GLU A 100 7.30 8.21 14.74
N ALA A 101 6.76 8.11 15.95
CA ALA A 101 6.27 6.85 16.51
C ALA A 101 5.18 6.20 15.63
N GLY A 102 4.36 7.03 14.97
CA GLY A 102 3.37 6.59 14.00
C GLY A 102 3.99 6.07 12.71
N ALA A 103 4.99 6.77 12.17
CA ALA A 103 5.70 6.36 10.96
C ALA A 103 6.45 5.04 11.16
N ARG A 104 7.25 4.91 12.23
CA ARG A 104 7.97 3.68 12.59
C ARG A 104 7.04 2.48 12.74
N ARG A 105 5.96 2.65 13.52
CA ARG A 105 4.97 1.59 13.74
C ARG A 105 4.33 1.15 12.43
N ARG A 106 3.98 2.10 11.54
CA ARG A 106 3.38 1.77 10.25
C ARG A 106 4.37 1.06 9.34
N PHE A 107 5.63 1.47 9.32
CA PHE A 107 6.69 0.84 8.54
C PHE A 107 6.83 -0.66 8.88
N VAL A 108 7.00 -0.99 10.17
CA VAL A 108 7.12 -2.38 10.63
C VAL A 108 5.86 -3.19 10.28
N ARG A 109 4.68 -2.65 10.60
CA ARG A 109 3.42 -3.36 10.34
C ARG A 109 3.14 -3.57 8.85
N SER A 110 3.59 -2.67 7.98
CA SER A 110 3.43 -2.82 6.54
C SER A 110 4.17 -4.06 6.03
N GLN A 111 5.39 -4.30 6.51
CA GLN A 111 6.20 -5.47 6.17
C GLN A 111 5.59 -6.76 6.73
N VAL A 112 5.11 -6.74 7.98
CA VAL A 112 4.43 -7.90 8.59
C VAL A 112 3.18 -8.30 7.80
N ASN A 113 2.42 -7.33 7.28
CA ASN A 113 1.19 -7.59 6.53
C ASN A 113 1.44 -7.89 5.04
N LEU A 114 2.61 -7.56 4.51
CA LEU A 114 2.94 -7.69 3.09
C LEU A 114 2.78 -9.12 2.55
N PRO A 115 3.27 -10.20 3.21
CA PRO A 115 3.05 -11.56 2.73
C PRO A 115 1.56 -11.90 2.54
N THR A 116 0.73 -11.52 3.51
CA THR A 116 -0.71 -11.74 3.46
C THR A 116 -1.39 -10.90 2.37
N ALA A 117 -0.91 -9.68 2.13
CA ALA A 117 -1.42 -8.84 1.05
C ALA A 117 -1.09 -9.44 -0.32
N ILE A 118 0.15 -9.91 -0.51
CA ILE A 118 0.56 -10.57 -1.75
C ILE A 118 -0.29 -11.81 -2.02
N ALA A 119 -0.49 -12.67 -1.02
CA ALA A 119 -1.33 -13.86 -1.15
C ALA A 119 -2.83 -13.56 -1.46
N ARG A 120 -3.28 -12.32 -1.23
CA ARG A 120 -4.66 -11.88 -1.53
C ARG A 120 -4.78 -11.13 -2.85
N ALA A 121 -3.66 -10.83 -3.51
CA ALA A 121 -3.63 -10.12 -4.77
C ALA A 121 -3.52 -11.11 -5.94
N ASP A 122 -4.18 -10.79 -7.05
CA ASP A 122 -4.01 -11.52 -8.31
C ASP A 122 -2.73 -11.04 -9.04
N GLU A 123 -2.34 -9.79 -8.77
CA GLU A 123 -1.09 -9.19 -9.22
C GLU A 123 -0.45 -8.39 -8.08
N ALA A 124 0.83 -8.60 -7.82
CA ALA A 124 1.61 -7.83 -6.87
C ALA A 124 2.93 -7.37 -7.50
N VAL A 125 3.16 -6.06 -7.47
CA VAL A 125 4.43 -5.44 -7.87
C VAL A 125 5.04 -4.75 -6.67
N LEU A 126 6.29 -5.11 -6.37
CA LEU A 126 7.06 -4.55 -5.28
C LEU A 126 8.12 -3.60 -5.84
N TYR A 127 8.15 -2.38 -5.32
CA TYR A 127 9.11 -1.34 -5.70
C TYR A 127 10.00 -0.96 -4.51
N ASP A 128 11.30 -1.02 -4.73
CA ASP A 128 12.30 -0.41 -3.88
C ASP A 128 12.53 1.02 -4.32
N ASN A 129 12.34 1.94 -3.38
CA ASN A 129 12.55 3.35 -3.62
C ASN A 129 13.66 3.87 -2.70
N THR A 130 14.65 3.04 -2.36
CA THR A 130 15.75 3.37 -1.44
C THR A 130 16.72 4.38 -2.05
N ASP A 131 17.14 4.12 -3.30
CA ASP A 131 18.13 4.91 -4.01
C ASP A 131 17.46 6.13 -4.69
N PRO A 132 17.81 7.38 -4.32
CA PRO A 132 17.25 8.57 -4.95
C PRO A 132 17.66 8.73 -6.42
N ASP A 133 18.80 8.18 -6.84
CA ASP A 133 19.28 8.24 -8.23
C ASP A 133 18.65 7.12 -9.10
N ARG A 134 18.03 6.13 -8.45
CA ARG A 134 17.33 5.02 -9.10
C ARG A 134 15.96 4.78 -8.45
N PRO A 135 15.04 5.76 -8.51
CA PRO A 135 13.75 5.64 -7.86
C PRO A 135 12.88 4.59 -8.55
N HIS A 136 11.90 4.05 -7.80
CA HIS A 136 10.90 3.11 -8.32
C HIS A 136 11.47 1.82 -8.92
N ARG A 137 12.57 1.30 -8.37
CA ARG A 137 13.18 0.04 -8.81
C ARG A 137 12.24 -1.14 -8.52
N GLU A 138 11.79 -1.83 -9.55
CA GLU A 138 11.03 -3.08 -9.40
C GLU A 138 11.93 -4.18 -8.80
N VAL A 139 11.45 -4.86 -7.76
CA VAL A 139 12.18 -5.94 -7.08
C VAL A 139 11.46 -7.27 -7.12
N ALA A 140 10.14 -7.27 -7.34
CA ALA A 140 9.38 -8.48 -7.62
C ALA A 140 8.09 -8.17 -8.37
N ILE A 141 7.71 -9.10 -9.25
CA ILE A 141 6.42 -9.13 -9.94
C ILE A 141 5.83 -10.52 -9.75
N LEU A 142 4.63 -10.59 -9.19
CA LEU A 142 3.84 -11.81 -9.04
C LEU A 142 2.54 -11.60 -9.77
N LYS A 143 2.26 -12.41 -10.79
CA LYS A 143 1.10 -12.22 -11.66
C LYS A 143 0.70 -13.53 -12.31
N ASP A 144 -0.57 -13.88 -12.21
CA ASP A 144 -1.18 -15.00 -12.94
C ASP A 144 -0.34 -16.30 -12.80
N GLY A 145 0.16 -16.59 -11.58
CA GLY A 145 1.00 -17.75 -11.27
C GLY A 145 2.48 -17.62 -11.65
N THR A 146 2.86 -16.57 -12.38
CA THR A 146 4.25 -16.27 -12.74
C THR A 146 4.91 -15.40 -11.68
N LYS A 147 6.20 -15.65 -11.43
CA LYS A 147 7.03 -14.86 -10.51
C LYS A 147 8.32 -14.42 -11.17
N TRP A 148 8.60 -13.12 -11.10
CA TRP A 148 9.92 -12.56 -11.33
C TRP A 148 10.41 -11.90 -10.04
N ILE A 149 11.67 -12.14 -9.68
CA ILE A 149 12.34 -11.51 -8.53
C ILE A 149 13.68 -10.97 -9.04
N ALA A 150 14.02 -9.73 -8.68
CA ALA A 150 15.31 -9.15 -9.02
C ALA A 150 16.46 -9.89 -8.33
N GLU A 151 17.63 -9.94 -8.97
CA GLU A 151 18.83 -10.61 -8.45
C GLU A 151 19.23 -10.08 -7.06
N ALA A 152 19.24 -8.75 -6.89
CA ALA A 152 19.53 -8.09 -5.62
C ALA A 152 18.25 -7.66 -4.90
N VAL A 153 17.74 -8.52 -4.01
CA VAL A 153 16.54 -8.24 -3.21
C VAL A 153 16.89 -7.36 -2.00
N PRO A 154 16.19 -6.22 -1.78
CA PRO A 154 16.43 -5.39 -0.60
C PRO A 154 15.95 -6.09 0.67
N GLY A 155 16.61 -5.81 1.80
CA GLY A 155 16.33 -6.49 3.07
C GLY A 155 14.88 -6.40 3.53
N TRP A 156 14.19 -5.28 3.27
CA TRP A 156 12.77 -5.10 3.61
C TRP A 156 11.83 -6.07 2.88
N ALA A 157 12.22 -6.55 1.69
CA ALA A 157 11.40 -7.44 0.86
C ALA A 157 11.71 -8.93 1.11
N ALA A 158 12.86 -9.24 1.70
CA ALA A 158 13.37 -10.61 1.81
C ALA A 158 12.41 -11.54 2.56
N GLU A 159 11.88 -11.12 3.71
CA GLU A 159 10.93 -11.94 4.50
C GLU A 159 9.65 -12.21 3.71
N ALA A 160 9.11 -11.19 3.04
CA ALA A 160 7.88 -11.32 2.27
C ALA A 160 8.06 -12.28 1.10
N LEU A 161 9.17 -12.18 0.37
CA LEU A 161 9.45 -13.02 -0.78
C LEU A 161 9.80 -14.47 -0.41
N ALA A 162 10.46 -14.68 0.74
CA ALA A 162 10.75 -16.02 1.24
C ALA A 162 9.48 -16.82 1.52
N ARG A 163 8.45 -16.18 2.12
CA ARG A 163 7.17 -16.83 2.43
C ARG A 163 6.33 -17.22 1.22
N ILE A 164 6.55 -16.57 0.08
CA ILE A 164 5.87 -16.90 -1.18
C ILE A 164 6.50 -18.15 -1.80
N GLY A 165 7.82 -18.32 -1.68
CA GLY A 165 8.53 -19.49 -2.24
C GLY A 165 8.22 -20.83 -1.56
N SER A 166 7.63 -20.81 -0.35
CA SER A 166 7.27 -22.02 0.40
C SER A 166 5.85 -22.53 0.11
N GLN A 167 5.06 -21.80 -0.70
CA GLN A 167 3.74 -22.23 -1.14
C GLN A 167 3.80 -22.54 -2.64
N ASN A 168 4.33 -23.72 -2.97
CA ASN A 168 4.02 -24.37 -4.24
C ASN A 168 2.85 -25.35 -3.98
N PRO A 169 1.89 -25.49 -4.91
CA PRO A 169 0.85 -26.51 -4.82
C PRO A 169 1.43 -27.93 -4.78
#